data_AF-A0A954I212-F1
#
_entry.id   AF-A0A954I212-F1
#
_cell.length_a   1.000
_cell.length_b   1.000
_cell.length_c   1.000
_cell.angle_alpha   90.00
_cell.angle_beta   90.00
_cell.angle_gamma   90.00
#
_symmetry.space_group_name_H-M   'P 1'
#
loop_
_entity.id
_entity.type
_entity.pdbx_description
1 polymer ?
#
loop_
_entity_poly.entity_id
_entity_poly.type
_entity_poly.pdbx_seq_one_letter_code
_entity_poly.pdbx_strand_id
1 'polypeptide(L)'
;MDFFDRLGDFFNWLTGLVERIVRRLFGSSNERDIRRIGYVRDSDGKANVLPGTILERINQLEPEMEKLSEGELKETASRVRAKLADGKTLDDVLPEAFAATREAGKRYLKMRHYDVQMVGGAIL
;
A
#
# COMPACT_ATOMS: atom_id res chain seq x y z
N MET A 1 22.19 -31.41 32.68
CA MET A 1 21.20 -30.67 31.88
C MET A 1 19.85 -31.22 32.25
N ASP A 2 19.07 -30.42 32.94
CA ASP A 2 17.92 -30.88 33.70
C ASP A 2 16.76 -31.22 32.78
N PHE A 3 15.98 -32.24 33.15
CA PHE A 3 14.77 -32.66 32.43
C PHE A 3 13.82 -31.48 32.18
N PHE A 4 13.75 -30.55 33.14
CA PHE A 4 12.94 -29.33 33.06
C PHE A 4 13.42 -28.36 31.98
N ASP A 5 14.72 -28.26 31.72
CA ASP A 5 15.26 -27.42 30.65
C ASP A 5 14.84 -27.97 29.28
N ARG A 6 14.95 -29.28 29.07
CA ARG A 6 14.50 -29.96 27.84
C ARG A 6 13.00 -29.84 27.63
N LEU A 7 12.23 -29.88 28.72
CA LEU A 7 10.79 -29.69 28.68
C LEU A 7 10.45 -28.25 28.26
N GLY A 8 11.14 -27.27 28.83
CA GLY A 8 11.02 -25.85 28.45
C GLY A 8 11.37 -25.60 26.97
N ASP A 9 12.46 -26.19 26.50
CA ASP A 9 12.88 -26.11 25.10
C ASP A 9 11.84 -26.73 24.14
N PHE A 10 11.21 -27.84 24.52
CA PHE A 10 10.13 -28.46 23.76
C PHE A 10 8.91 -27.53 23.63
N PHE A 11 8.49 -26.88 24.72
CA PHE A 11 7.37 -25.94 24.67
C PHE A 11 7.70 -24.68 23.83
N ASN A 12 8.92 -24.15 23.92
CA ASN A 12 9.36 -23.03 23.08
C ASN A 12 9.42 -23.40 21.60
N TRP A 13 9.86 -24.61 21.27
CA TRP A 13 9.81 -25.12 19.90
C TRP A 13 8.36 -25.27 19.40
N LEU A 14 7.47 -25.80 20.25
CA LEU A 14 6.06 -26.02 19.92
C LEU A 14 5.33 -24.69 19.66
N THR A 15 5.53 -23.68 20.51
CA THR A 15 4.94 -22.34 20.30
C THR A 15 5.45 -21.71 19.01
N GLY A 16 6.73 -21.84 18.70
CA GLY A 16 7.31 -21.38 17.43
C GLY A 16 6.79 -22.13 16.20
N LEU A 17 6.38 -23.40 16.34
CA LEU A 17 5.71 -24.14 15.27
C LEU A 17 4.28 -23.62 15.04
N VAL A 18 3.52 -23.44 16.11
CA VAL A 18 2.16 -22.88 16.05
C VAL A 18 2.17 -21.49 15.44
N GLU A 19 3.10 -20.61 15.86
CA GLU A 19 3.23 -19.27 15.30
C GLU A 19 3.47 -19.28 13.79
N ARG A 20 4.36 -20.15 13.29
CA ARG A 20 4.64 -20.29 11.86
C ARG A 20 3.42 -20.76 11.08
N ILE A 21 2.64 -21.69 11.63
CA ILE A 21 1.40 -22.16 11.00
C ILE A 21 0.37 -21.02 10.95
N VAL A 22 0.16 -20.31 12.05
CA VAL A 22 -0.78 -19.18 12.12
C VAL A 22 -0.39 -18.08 11.13
N ARG A 23 0.88 -17.69 11.08
CA ARG A 23 1.38 -16.69 10.11
C ARG A 23 1.19 -17.15 8.66
N ARG A 24 1.37 -18.44 8.38
CA ARG A 24 1.17 -18.99 7.03
C ARG A 24 -0.30 -19.01 6.60
N LEU A 25 -1.22 -19.25 7.53
CA LEU A 25 -2.66 -19.31 7.24
C LEU A 25 -3.31 -17.92 7.18
N PHE A 26 -2.91 -17.01 8.07
CA PHE A 26 -3.60 -15.72 8.25
C PHE A 26 -2.79 -14.49 7.82
N GLY A 27 -1.52 -14.67 7.44
CA GLY A 27 -0.58 -13.58 7.20
C GLY A 27 -0.28 -12.78 8.47
N SER A 28 0.72 -11.90 8.39
CA SER A 28 0.93 -10.90 9.44
C SER A 28 -0.06 -9.73 9.32
N SER A 29 -0.27 -8.94 10.37
CA SER A 29 -1.11 -7.73 10.28
C SER A 29 -0.62 -6.79 9.19
N ASN A 30 0.68 -6.53 9.16
CA ASN A 30 1.31 -5.66 8.16
C ASN A 30 1.09 -6.17 6.74
N GLU A 31 1.16 -7.49 6.53
CA GLU A 31 0.90 -8.07 5.21
C GLU A 31 -0.55 -7.82 4.76
N ARG A 32 -1.52 -7.92 5.68
CA ARG A 32 -2.94 -7.65 5.37
C ARG A 32 -3.17 -6.18 5.04
N ASP A 33 -2.54 -5.26 5.77
CA ASP A 33 -2.70 -3.83 5.52
C ASP A 33 -2.08 -3.41 4.17
N ILE A 34 -0.88 -3.93 3.85
CA ILE A 34 -0.23 -3.72 2.55
C ILE A 34 -1.08 -4.32 1.41
N ARG A 35 -1.63 -5.53 1.60
CA ARG A 35 -2.55 -6.17 0.67
C ARG A 35 -3.84 -5.35 0.46
N ARG A 36 -4.37 -4.69 1.49
CA ARG A 36 -5.57 -3.85 1.39
C ARG A 36 -5.35 -2.64 0.46
N ILE A 37 -4.18 -2.02 0.53
CA ILE A 37 -3.80 -0.94 -0.41
C ILE A 37 -3.59 -1.49 -1.82
N GLY A 38 -3.17 -2.76 -1.92
CA GLY A 38 -3.16 -3.54 -3.14
C GLY A 38 -1.80 -3.97 -3.63
N TYR A 39 -0.77 -3.93 -2.78
CA TYR A 39 0.55 -4.39 -3.16
C TYR A 39 0.79 -5.81 -2.65
N VAL A 40 1.24 -6.70 -3.54
CA VAL A 40 1.60 -8.08 -3.19
C VAL A 40 2.92 -8.44 -3.84
N ARG A 41 3.70 -9.25 -3.14
CA ARG A 41 4.91 -9.83 -3.68
C ARG A 41 4.76 -11.35 -3.71
N ASP A 42 4.92 -11.94 -4.88
CA ASP A 42 4.86 -13.38 -5.06
C ASP A 42 6.10 -14.07 -4.48
N SER A 43 6.04 -15.39 -4.35
CA SER A 43 7.18 -16.22 -3.96
C SER A 43 8.40 -16.03 -4.84
N ASP A 44 8.21 -15.71 -6.12
CA ASP A 44 9.28 -15.45 -7.08
C ASP A 44 9.87 -14.03 -6.96
N GLY A 45 9.41 -13.26 -5.97
CA GLY A 45 9.87 -11.89 -5.73
C GLY A 45 9.26 -10.84 -6.67
N LYS A 46 8.35 -11.24 -7.57
CA LYS A 46 7.62 -10.34 -8.47
C LYS A 46 6.56 -9.53 -7.72
N ALA A 47 6.53 -8.24 -7.95
CA ALA A 47 5.49 -7.36 -7.41
C ALA A 47 4.26 -7.37 -8.32
N ASN A 48 3.08 -7.48 -7.72
CA ASN A 48 1.79 -7.40 -8.38
C ASN A 48 0.89 -6.42 -7.65
N VAL A 49 0.00 -5.80 -8.42
CA VAL A 49 -1.04 -4.90 -7.91
C VAL A 49 -2.38 -5.61 -7.99
N LEU A 50 -3.11 -5.65 -6.88
CA LEU A 50 -4.42 -6.29 -6.82
C LEU A 50 -5.49 -5.42 -7.48
N PRO A 51 -6.43 -6.02 -8.24
CA PRO A 51 -7.50 -5.26 -8.88
C PRO A 51 -8.48 -4.68 -7.85
N GLY A 52 -9.05 -3.52 -8.16
CA GLY A 52 -10.07 -2.85 -7.35
C GLY A 52 -9.52 -2.14 -6.10
N THR A 53 -8.20 -2.07 -5.93
CA THR A 53 -7.58 -1.42 -4.77
C THR A 53 -7.18 0.01 -5.05
N ILE A 54 -6.81 0.73 -3.98
CA ILE A 54 -6.34 2.12 -4.08
C ILE A 54 -5.11 2.22 -5.00
N LEU A 55 -4.12 1.34 -4.85
CA LEU A 55 -2.90 1.37 -5.67
C LEU A 55 -3.19 1.15 -7.17
N GLU A 56 -4.09 0.23 -7.49
CA GLU A 56 -4.49 0.00 -8.88
C GLU A 56 -5.16 1.24 -9.47
N ARG A 57 -6.11 1.83 -8.73
CA ARG A 57 -6.80 3.07 -9.14
C ARG A 57 -5.82 4.23 -9.35
N ILE A 58 -4.79 4.36 -8.50
CA ILE A 58 -3.71 5.35 -8.69
C ILE A 58 -2.99 5.10 -10.02
N ASN A 59 -2.61 3.85 -10.30
CA ASN A 59 -1.90 3.48 -11.53
C ASN A 59 -2.76 3.74 -12.78
N GLN A 60 -4.07 3.49 -12.70
CA GLN A 60 -5.01 3.73 -13.80
C GLN A 60 -5.22 5.23 -14.10
N LEU A 61 -5.12 6.11 -13.10
CA LEU A 61 -5.27 7.56 -13.27
C LEU A 61 -4.02 8.24 -13.84
N GLU A 62 -2.87 7.57 -13.84
CA GLU A 62 -1.60 8.15 -14.29
C GLU A 62 -1.65 8.70 -15.73
N PRO A 63 -2.18 7.99 -16.74
CA PRO A 63 -2.30 8.51 -18.10
C PRO A 63 -3.24 9.72 -18.23
N GLU A 64 -4.17 9.91 -17.30
CA GLU A 64 -5.03 11.10 -17.25
C GLU A 64 -4.28 12.28 -16.65
N MET A 65 -3.52 12.06 -15.57
CA MET A 65 -2.69 13.09 -14.93
C MET A 65 -1.60 13.62 -15.88
N GLU A 66 -0.98 12.74 -16.68
CA GLU A 66 0.01 13.11 -17.69
C GLU A 66 -0.51 14.11 -18.72
N LYS A 67 -1.81 14.04 -19.06
CA LYS A 67 -2.44 14.92 -20.06
C LYS A 67 -2.74 16.32 -19.52
N LEU A 68 -2.79 16.49 -18.20
CA LEU A 68 -3.11 17.76 -17.57
C LEU A 68 -2.00 18.79 -17.80
N SER A 69 -2.37 20.04 -18.06
CA SER A 69 -1.46 21.17 -17.96
C SER A 69 -1.00 21.39 -16.51
N GLU A 70 -0.01 22.26 -16.32
CA GLU A 70 0.44 22.63 -14.96
C GLU A 70 -0.68 23.26 -14.12
N GLY A 71 -1.53 24.09 -14.74
CA GLY A 71 -2.67 24.71 -14.07
C GLY A 71 -3.69 23.67 -13.61
N GLU A 72 -4.09 22.79 -14.53
CA GLU A 72 -5.06 21.73 -14.24
C GLU A 72 -4.55 20.73 -13.19
N LEU A 73 -3.25 20.39 -13.23
CA LEU A 73 -2.65 19.53 -12.22
C LEU A 73 -2.70 20.17 -10.83
N LYS A 74 -2.44 21.49 -10.72
CA LYS A 74 -2.56 22.23 -9.45
C LYS A 74 -4.01 22.29 -8.95
N GLU A 75 -4.98 22.45 -9.85
CA GLU A 75 -6.41 22.48 -9.51
C GLU A 75 -6.92 21.17 -8.91
N THR A 76 -6.25 20.04 -9.16
CA THR A 76 -6.60 18.74 -8.58
C THR A 76 -6.69 18.80 -7.05
N ALA A 77 -5.80 19.55 -6.39
CA ALA A 77 -5.84 19.73 -4.95
C ALA A 77 -7.14 20.42 -4.48
N SER A 78 -7.62 21.42 -5.23
CA SER A 78 -8.89 22.09 -4.94
C SER A 78 -10.08 21.16 -5.15
N ARG A 79 -10.08 20.35 -6.23
CA ARG A 79 -11.14 19.36 -6.49
C ARG A 79 -11.23 18.31 -5.39
N VAL A 80 -10.08 17.78 -4.94
CA VAL A 80 -10.03 16.80 -3.85
C VAL A 80 -10.58 17.38 -2.55
N ARG A 81 -10.22 18.61 -2.19
CA ARG A 81 -10.76 19.30 -1.00
C ARG A 81 -12.27 19.51 -1.10
N ALA A 82 -12.77 19.90 -2.28
CA ALA A 82 -14.20 20.07 -2.51
C ALA A 82 -14.95 18.73 -2.34
N LYS A 83 -14.44 17.63 -2.91
CA LYS A 83 -15.03 16.29 -2.73
C LYS A 83 -15.13 15.88 -1.26
N LEU A 84 -14.08 16.15 -0.47
CA LEU A 84 -14.11 15.90 0.98
C LEU A 84 -15.14 16.76 1.70
N ALA A 85 -15.25 18.04 1.33
CA ALA A 85 -16.29 18.93 1.87
C ALA A 85 -17.71 18.46 1.52
N ASP A 86 -17.88 17.84 0.36
CA ASP A 86 -19.13 17.22 -0.10
C ASP A 86 -19.42 15.85 0.54
N GLY A 87 -18.61 15.42 1.52
CA GLY A 87 -18.83 14.20 2.29
C GLY A 87 -18.22 12.93 1.70
N LYS A 88 -17.33 13.04 0.70
CA LYS A 88 -16.54 11.89 0.24
C LYS A 88 -15.55 11.43 1.30
N THR A 89 -15.25 10.14 1.29
CA THR A 89 -14.29 9.52 2.21
C THR A 89 -12.86 9.68 1.69
N LEU A 90 -11.88 9.37 2.54
CA LEU A 90 -10.48 9.31 2.11
C LEU A 90 -10.27 8.26 1.00
N ASP A 91 -10.90 7.10 1.09
CA ASP A 91 -10.81 6.03 0.07
C ASP A 91 -11.33 6.46 -1.31
N ASP A 92 -12.25 7.44 -1.33
CA ASP A 92 -12.77 8.00 -2.57
C ASP A 92 -11.77 8.93 -3.25
N VAL A 93 -10.99 9.69 -2.48
CA VAL A 93 -10.16 10.80 -2.99
C VAL A 93 -8.67 10.48 -3.03
N LEU A 94 -8.19 9.54 -2.20
CA LEU A 94 -6.79 9.13 -2.15
C LEU A 94 -6.22 8.76 -3.52
N PRO A 95 -6.95 8.01 -4.39
CA PRO A 95 -6.41 7.66 -5.70
C PRO A 95 -6.09 8.87 -6.58
N GLU A 96 -6.98 9.87 -6.64
CA GLU A 96 -6.76 11.08 -7.43
C GLU A 96 -5.63 11.93 -6.84
N ALA A 97 -5.61 12.09 -5.51
CA ALA A 97 -4.59 12.85 -4.83
C ALA A 97 -3.19 12.26 -5.02
N PHE A 98 -3.06 10.93 -4.91
CA PHE A 98 -1.78 10.23 -5.05
C PHE A 98 -1.32 10.16 -6.50
N ALA A 99 -2.23 10.00 -7.46
CA ALA A 99 -1.91 10.08 -8.88
C ALA A 99 -1.37 11.47 -9.28
N ALA A 100 -2.02 12.54 -8.81
CA ALA A 100 -1.53 13.91 -9.03
C ALA A 100 -0.17 14.15 -8.35
N THR A 101 0.03 13.62 -7.14
CA THR A 101 1.32 13.69 -6.42
C THR A 101 2.42 12.94 -7.16
N ARG A 102 2.11 11.76 -7.73
CA ARG A 102 3.04 11.01 -8.57
C ARG A 102 3.46 11.81 -9.79
N GLU A 103 2.50 12.41 -10.50
CA GLU A 103 2.77 13.21 -11.69
C GLU A 103 3.57 14.48 -11.36
N ALA A 104 3.28 15.14 -10.24
CA ALA A 104 4.07 16.25 -9.75
C ALA A 104 5.54 15.83 -9.50
N GLY A 105 5.77 14.69 -8.83
CA GLY A 105 7.11 14.13 -8.65
C GLY A 105 7.82 13.87 -9.99
N LYS A 106 7.11 13.30 -10.97
CA LYS A 106 7.64 13.06 -12.32
C LYS A 106 8.04 14.36 -13.03
N ARG A 107 7.22 15.41 -12.94
CA ARG A 107 7.48 16.70 -13.62
C ARG A 107 8.62 17.48 -12.98
N TYR A 108 8.56 17.67 -11.67
CA TYR A 108 9.40 18.62 -10.94
C TYR A 108 10.66 17.99 -10.35
N LEU A 109 10.57 16.74 -9.90
CA LEU A 109 11.72 16.02 -9.32
C LEU A 109 12.36 15.04 -10.30
N LYS A 110 11.76 14.86 -11.49
CA LYS A 110 12.17 13.83 -12.48
C LYS A 110 12.16 12.42 -11.90
N MET A 111 11.29 12.18 -10.91
CA MET A 111 11.16 10.90 -10.22
C MET A 111 9.71 10.45 -10.23
N ARG A 112 9.43 9.35 -10.92
CA ARG A 112 8.14 8.66 -10.79
C ARG A 112 8.16 7.86 -9.49
N HIS A 113 7.27 8.18 -8.57
CA HIS A 113 7.12 7.39 -7.34
C HIS A 113 6.81 5.92 -7.66
N TYR A 114 7.53 5.02 -7.02
CA TYR A 114 7.29 3.58 -7.09
C TYR A 114 6.02 3.18 -6.35
N ASP A 115 5.47 2.03 -6.72
CA ASP A 115 4.25 1.50 -6.11
C ASP A 115 4.41 1.28 -4.59
N VAL A 116 5.60 0.84 -4.16
CA VAL A 116 5.94 0.72 -2.72
C VAL A 116 5.94 2.06 -1.98
N GLN A 117 6.27 3.16 -2.64
CA GLN A 117 6.24 4.50 -2.04
C GLN A 117 4.80 4.99 -1.88
N MET A 118 3.94 4.68 -2.86
CA MET A 118 2.51 4.97 -2.76
C MET A 118 1.85 4.17 -1.63
N VAL A 119 2.22 2.90 -1.48
CA VAL A 119 1.77 2.07 -0.36
C VAL A 119 2.26 2.65 0.96
N GLY A 120 3.54 3.02 1.06
CA GLY A 120 4.09 3.65 2.25
C GLY A 120 3.33 4.92 2.62
N GLY A 121 3.08 5.81 1.65
CA GLY A 121 2.32 7.04 1.87
C GLY A 121 0.87 6.81 2.28
N ALA A 122 0.23 5.73 1.84
CA ALA A 122 -1.15 5.41 2.20
C ALA A 122 -1.28 4.78 3.60
N ILE A 123 -0.18 4.29 4.19
CA ILE A 123 -0.15 3.65 5.51
C ILE A 123 0.18 4.63 6.64
N LEU A 124 0.94 5.70 6.34
CA LEU A 124 1.37 6.73 7.30
C LEU A 124 0.19 7.58 7.80
#